data_AF-A0A2L0EY60-F1
#
_entry.id   AF-A0A2L0EY60-F1
#
_cell.length_a   1.000
_cell.length_b   1.000
_cell.length_c   1.000
_cell.angle_alpha   90.00
_cell.angle_beta   90.00
_cell.angle_gamma   90.00
#
_symmetry.space_group_name_H-M   'P 1'
#
loop_
_entity.id
_entity.type
_entity.pdbx_description
1 polymer ?
#
loop_
_entity_poly.entity_id
_entity_poly.type
_entity_poly.pdbx_seq_one_letter_code
_entity_poly.pdbx_strand_id
1 'polypeptide(L)'
;MTDWLPRELEELDLWLKNFEAVARSYRGLYGLDDRALGRIAGAREQLGLLSGRLRQSEGAAAEARGAAERAMAELVDAERSRADAGKELAAALDARRAASAEAARAVRPVVDLLQRRRQARAGAASSRRASGTSSPALSSSGRISSSSIRLAAPAELAATAHPNRVNHLSWRGTGEPGARYLIEASVGKLYRGSPVPPESAGYRLVATVSDETTYQHAVGQAAPGVHVKYRVRVARDSLTSDYSAEVTVACK
;
A
#
# COMPACT_ATOMS: atom_id res chain seq x y z
N MET A 1 -24.88 50.10 3.56
CA MET A 1 -24.46 50.57 4.90
C MET A 1 -24.06 49.36 5.75
N THR A 2 -22.89 48.78 5.51
CA THR A 2 -22.36 47.60 6.25
C THR A 2 -20.94 47.80 6.79
N ASP A 3 -20.34 48.99 6.59
CA ASP A 3 -18.98 49.35 7.03
C ASP A 3 -18.78 49.52 8.54
N TRP A 4 -19.75 49.11 9.36
CA TRP A 4 -19.76 49.28 10.80
C TRP A 4 -19.65 47.94 11.55
N LEU A 5 -19.59 46.83 10.81
CA LEU A 5 -19.33 45.52 11.38
C LEU A 5 -17.81 45.29 11.48
N PRO A 6 -17.31 44.84 12.64
CA PRO A 6 -15.90 44.52 12.81
C PRO A 6 -15.47 43.41 11.84
N ARG A 7 -14.31 43.60 11.20
CA ARG A 7 -13.76 42.68 10.20
C ARG A 7 -12.82 41.67 10.81
N GLU A 8 -12.24 42.01 11.96
CA GLU A 8 -11.28 41.19 12.68
C GLU A 8 -11.73 40.92 14.12
N LEU A 9 -11.27 39.80 14.68
CA LEU A 9 -11.59 39.40 16.07
C LEU A 9 -11.14 40.43 17.10
N GLU A 10 -10.06 41.16 16.81
CA GLU A 10 -9.52 42.22 17.65
C GLU A 10 -10.40 43.47 17.64
N GLU A 11 -10.93 43.83 16.47
CA GLU A 11 -11.92 44.90 16.32
C GLU A 11 -13.23 44.56 17.04
N LEU A 12 -13.68 43.30 16.95
CA LEU A 12 -14.88 42.83 17.66
C LEU A 12 -14.70 42.92 19.18
N ASP A 13 -13.54 42.55 19.71
CA ASP A 13 -13.24 42.66 21.14
C ASP A 13 -13.19 44.13 21.61
N LEU A 14 -12.59 45.00 20.81
CA LEU A 14 -12.55 46.44 21.09
C LEU A 14 -13.96 47.03 21.07
N TRP A 15 -14.78 46.61 20.11
CA TRP A 15 -16.19 47.00 19.99
C TRP A 15 -17.00 46.53 21.19
N LEU A 16 -16.90 45.26 21.57
CA LEU A 16 -17.58 44.68 22.75
C LEU A 16 -17.17 45.36 24.06
N LYS A 17 -15.89 45.76 24.22
CA LYS A 17 -15.40 46.49 25.39
C LYS A 17 -16.01 47.89 25.49
N ASN A 18 -16.15 48.59 24.37
CA ASN A 18 -16.67 49.96 24.31
C ASN A 18 -18.20 50.02 24.22
N PHE A 19 -18.85 48.92 23.83
CA PHE A 19 -20.30 48.85 23.58
C PHE A 19 -21.14 49.25 24.79
N GLU A 20 -20.71 48.90 26.02
CA GLU A 20 -21.43 49.28 27.23
C GLU A 20 -21.34 50.78 27.55
N ALA A 21 -20.18 51.39 27.30
CA ALA A 21 -20.00 52.83 27.48
C ALA A 21 -20.90 53.58 26.50
N VAL A 22 -20.92 53.13 25.24
CA VAL A 22 -21.78 53.68 24.19
C VAL A 22 -23.26 53.48 24.52
N ALA A 23 -23.70 52.26 24.86
CA ALA A 23 -25.10 51.96 25.18
C ALA A 23 -25.61 52.77 26.38
N ARG A 24 -24.78 53.01 27.40
CA ARG A 24 -25.13 53.88 28.54
C ARG A 24 -25.24 55.35 28.15
N SER A 25 -24.33 55.88 27.34
CA SER A 25 -24.39 57.26 26.85
C SER A 25 -25.63 57.53 26.00
N TYR A 26 -26.13 56.51 25.30
CA TYR A 26 -27.31 56.62 24.43
C TYR A 26 -28.65 56.29 25.11
N ARG A 27 -28.63 55.91 26.40
CA ARG A 27 -29.83 55.57 27.17
C ARG A 27 -30.89 56.66 27.14
N GLY A 28 -30.47 57.91 27.37
CA GLY A 28 -31.37 59.07 27.37
C GLY A 28 -31.78 59.53 25.96
N LEU A 29 -30.96 59.24 24.94
CA LEU A 29 -31.16 59.70 23.57
C LEU A 29 -32.16 58.83 22.79
N TYR A 30 -32.19 57.53 23.06
CA TYR A 30 -33.08 56.58 22.38
C TYR A 30 -34.15 55.96 23.29
N GLY A 31 -34.28 56.43 24.53
CA GLY A 31 -35.28 55.93 25.48
C GLY A 31 -35.13 54.44 25.80
N LEU A 32 -33.87 53.96 25.89
CA LEU A 32 -33.61 52.56 26.22
C LEU A 32 -33.98 52.32 27.70
N ASP A 33 -34.98 51.45 27.91
CA ASP A 33 -35.36 51.00 29.24
C ASP A 33 -34.40 49.92 29.79
N ASP A 34 -34.51 49.61 31.08
CA ASP A 34 -33.63 48.62 31.73
C ASP A 34 -33.78 47.21 31.11
N ARG A 35 -34.95 46.91 30.53
CA ARG A 35 -35.17 45.64 29.81
C ARG A 35 -34.40 45.58 28.48
N ALA A 36 -34.38 46.68 27.72
CA ALA A 36 -33.58 46.78 26.51
C ALA A 36 -32.10 46.67 26.83
N LEU A 37 -31.62 47.36 27.87
CA LEU A 37 -30.23 47.25 28.34
C LEU A 37 -29.88 45.82 28.81
N GLY A 38 -30.79 45.13 29.49
CA GLY A 38 -30.62 43.73 29.88
C GLY A 38 -30.49 42.78 28.68
N ARG A 39 -31.32 42.96 27.63
CA ARG A 39 -31.22 42.16 26.38
C ARG A 39 -29.90 42.43 25.64
N ILE A 40 -29.47 43.69 25.61
CA ILE A 40 -28.20 44.12 25.01
C ILE A 40 -27.00 43.50 25.76
N ALA A 41 -27.04 43.47 27.09
CA ALA A 41 -26.02 42.81 27.91
C ALA A 41 -25.98 41.29 27.68
N GLY A 42 -27.13 40.63 27.60
CA GLY A 42 -27.21 39.19 27.29
C GLY A 42 -26.68 38.86 25.88
N ALA A 43 -26.98 39.69 24.88
CA ALA A 43 -26.43 39.53 23.53
C ALA A 43 -24.90 39.70 23.50
N ARG A 44 -24.36 40.64 24.29
CA ARG A 44 -22.90 40.83 24.44
C ARG A 44 -22.24 39.58 25.02
N GLU A 45 -22.81 38.98 26.06
CA GLU A 45 -22.28 37.77 26.68
C GLU A 45 -22.24 36.61 25.67
N GLN A 46 -23.32 36.42 24.90
CA GLN A 46 -23.36 35.40 23.84
C GLN A 46 -22.31 35.65 22.75
N LEU A 47 -22.12 36.90 22.32
CA LEU A 47 -21.06 37.26 21.36
C LEU A 47 -19.65 37.01 21.93
N GLY A 48 -19.43 37.28 23.22
CA GLY A 48 -18.18 36.96 23.91
C GLY A 48 -17.89 35.46 23.92
N LEU A 49 -18.90 34.63 24.20
CA LEU A 49 -18.78 33.17 24.15
C LEU A 49 -18.48 32.66 22.73
N LEU A 50 -19.13 33.23 21.70
CA LEU A 50 -18.87 32.88 20.30
C LEU A 50 -17.46 33.29 19.86
N SER A 51 -17.00 34.48 20.23
CA SER A 51 -15.62 34.96 19.99
C SER A 51 -14.59 34.01 20.61
N GLY A 52 -14.81 33.61 21.86
CA GLY A 52 -13.95 32.63 22.55
C GLY A 52 -13.89 31.28 21.84
N ARG A 53 -15.03 30.75 21.36
CA ARG A 53 -15.07 29.51 20.58
C ARG A 53 -14.37 29.64 19.23
N LEU A 54 -14.51 30.78 18.55
CA LEU A 54 -13.84 31.03 17.28
C LEU A 54 -12.32 31.03 17.46
N ARG A 55 -11.80 31.70 18.48
CA ARG A 55 -10.37 31.67 18.82
C ARG A 55 -9.86 30.26 19.11
N GLN A 56 -10.64 29.47 19.85
CA GLN A 56 -10.29 28.08 20.11
C GLN A 56 -10.23 27.26 18.82
N SER A 57 -11.16 27.47 17.89
CA SER A 57 -11.14 26.79 16.59
C SER A 57 -9.97 27.24 15.71
N GLU A 58 -9.60 28.53 15.74
CA GLU A 58 -8.46 29.06 14.98
C GLU A 58 -7.14 28.53 15.54
N GLY A 59 -7.01 28.46 16.87
CA GLY A 59 -5.87 27.82 17.54
C GLY A 59 -5.75 26.34 17.16
N ALA A 60 -6.84 25.58 17.24
CA ALA A 60 -6.86 24.18 16.84
C ALA A 60 -6.53 23.99 15.34
N ALA A 61 -6.99 24.90 14.47
CA ALA A 61 -6.65 24.87 13.05
C ALA A 61 -5.17 25.19 12.79
N ALA A 62 -4.58 26.13 13.53
CA ALA A 62 -3.15 26.44 13.44
C ALA A 62 -2.29 25.26 13.91
N GLU A 63 -2.66 24.62 15.02
CA GLU A 63 -2.00 23.39 15.51
C GLU A 63 -2.10 22.25 14.49
N ALA A 64 -3.27 22.04 13.91
CA ALA A 64 -3.48 21.03 12.87
C ALA A 64 -2.63 21.29 11.62
N ARG A 65 -2.49 22.56 11.19
CA ARG A 65 -1.59 22.94 10.09
C ARG A 65 -0.13 22.65 10.43
N GLY A 66 0.33 23.05 11.61
CA GLY A 66 1.71 22.76 12.05
C GLY A 66 2.00 21.26 12.23
N ALA A 67 1.00 20.46 12.61
CA ALA A 67 1.12 19.00 12.62
C ALA A 67 1.21 18.42 11.20
N ALA A 68 0.39 18.91 10.27
CA ALA A 68 0.42 18.47 8.88
C ALA A 68 1.75 18.82 8.18
N GLU A 69 2.30 20.00 8.43
CA GLU A 69 3.61 20.41 7.89
C GLU A 69 4.74 19.51 8.39
N ARG A 70 4.75 19.18 9.69
CA ARG A 70 5.72 18.22 10.26
C ARG A 70 5.59 16.83 9.65
N ALA A 71 4.37 16.32 9.51
CA ALA A 71 4.13 15.02 8.88
C ALA A 71 4.57 14.99 7.40
N MET A 72 4.37 16.09 6.66
CA MET A 72 4.87 16.20 5.29
C MET A 72 6.41 16.23 5.24
N ALA A 73 7.07 16.93 6.16
CA ALA A 73 8.53 16.93 6.25
C ALA A 73 9.08 15.52 6.55
N GLU A 74 8.49 14.81 7.51
CA GLU A 74 8.87 13.43 7.83
C GLU A 74 8.69 12.48 6.64
N LEU A 75 7.62 12.65 5.86
CA LEU A 75 7.37 11.85 4.66
C LEU A 75 8.43 12.10 3.59
N VAL A 76 8.80 13.37 3.35
CA VAL A 76 9.86 13.74 2.40
C VAL A 76 11.21 13.15 2.81
N ASP A 77 11.56 13.19 4.08
CA ASP A 77 12.80 12.60 4.57
C ASP A 77 12.79 11.06 4.48
N ALA A 78 11.66 10.42 4.75
CA ALA A 78 11.49 8.98 4.55
C ALA A 78 11.62 8.57 3.07
N GLU A 79 11.10 9.36 2.14
CA GLU A 79 11.26 9.12 0.70
C GLU A 79 12.71 9.26 0.24
N ARG A 80 13.44 10.26 0.75
CA ARG A 80 14.88 10.41 0.49
C ARG A 80 15.67 9.21 1.02
N SER A 81 15.41 8.79 2.25
CA SER A 81 16.05 7.60 2.85
C SER A 81 15.80 6.34 2.03
N ARG A 82 14.56 6.15 1.54
CA ARG A 82 14.22 5.03 0.64
C ARG A 82 14.96 5.11 -0.69
N ALA A 83 15.08 6.30 -1.27
CA ALA A 83 15.81 6.49 -2.52
C ALA A 83 17.30 6.13 -2.36
N ASP A 84 17.90 6.52 -1.25
CA ASP A 84 19.31 6.22 -0.98
C ASP A 84 19.52 4.72 -0.70
N ALA A 85 18.65 4.08 0.09
CA ALA A 85 18.65 2.62 0.26
C ALA A 85 18.47 1.88 -1.08
N GLY A 86 17.64 2.42 -1.99
CA GLY A 86 17.47 1.89 -3.33
C GLY A 86 18.75 1.95 -4.17
N LYS A 87 19.52 3.04 -4.07
CA LYS A 87 20.83 3.15 -4.74
C LYS A 87 21.84 2.16 -4.17
N GLU A 88 21.88 2.00 -2.85
CA GLU A 88 22.76 1.02 -2.19
C GLU A 88 22.43 -0.42 -2.61
N LEU A 89 21.14 -0.77 -2.67
CA LEU A 89 20.70 -2.09 -3.13
C LEU A 89 21.08 -2.34 -4.59
N ALA A 90 20.90 -1.34 -5.47
CA ALA A 90 21.30 -1.43 -6.87
C ALA A 90 22.82 -1.68 -7.00
N ALA A 91 23.64 -0.93 -6.26
CA ALA A 91 25.08 -1.11 -6.22
C ALA A 91 25.48 -2.51 -5.71
N ALA A 92 24.80 -3.01 -4.67
CA ALA A 92 25.04 -4.35 -4.13
C ALA A 92 24.69 -5.46 -5.13
N LEU A 93 23.58 -5.31 -5.88
CA LEU A 93 23.19 -6.26 -6.92
C LEU A 93 24.19 -6.28 -8.08
N ASP A 94 24.69 -5.12 -8.50
CA ASP A 94 25.70 -5.03 -9.55
C ASP A 94 27.04 -5.63 -9.11
N ALA A 95 27.47 -5.38 -7.87
CA ALA A 95 28.63 -6.04 -7.28
C ALA A 95 28.46 -7.57 -7.24
N ARG A 96 27.27 -8.07 -6.87
CA ARG A 96 26.97 -9.50 -6.87
C ARG A 96 26.99 -10.11 -8.28
N ARG A 97 26.48 -9.39 -9.28
CA ARG A 97 26.53 -9.81 -10.70
C ARG A 97 27.97 -9.88 -11.20
N ALA A 98 28.79 -8.90 -10.86
CA ALA A 98 30.22 -8.89 -11.20
C ALA A 98 30.94 -10.09 -10.57
N ALA A 99 30.75 -10.33 -9.27
CA ALA A 99 31.31 -11.49 -8.57
C ALA A 99 30.84 -12.83 -9.16
N SER A 100 29.56 -12.94 -9.54
CA SER A 100 29.02 -14.15 -10.17
C SER A 100 29.62 -14.38 -11.56
N ALA A 101 29.84 -13.32 -12.33
CA ALA A 101 30.49 -13.41 -13.63
C ALA A 101 31.95 -13.85 -13.50
N GLU A 102 32.66 -13.37 -12.48
CA GLU A 102 34.02 -13.80 -12.16
C GLU A 102 34.07 -15.28 -11.75
N ALA A 103 33.17 -15.71 -10.85
CA ALA A 103 33.05 -17.12 -10.47
C ALA A 103 32.75 -18.03 -11.68
N ALA A 104 31.88 -17.60 -12.60
CA ALA A 104 31.59 -18.34 -13.83
C ALA A 104 32.84 -18.48 -14.73
N ARG A 105 33.66 -17.43 -14.83
CA ARG A 105 34.95 -17.48 -15.56
C ARG A 105 35.93 -18.45 -14.90
N ALA A 106 36.00 -18.48 -13.56
CA ALA A 106 36.86 -19.40 -12.82
C ALA A 106 36.44 -20.88 -12.95
N VAL A 107 35.14 -21.15 -13.04
CA VAL A 107 34.59 -22.52 -13.14
C VAL A 107 34.68 -23.08 -14.56
N ARG A 108 34.64 -22.23 -15.59
CA ARG A 108 34.69 -22.61 -17.02
C ARG A 108 35.80 -23.62 -17.39
N PRO A 109 37.09 -23.44 -17.01
CA PRO A 109 38.14 -24.41 -17.34
C PRO A 109 37.92 -25.79 -16.71
N VAL A 110 37.32 -25.85 -15.52
CA VAL A 110 36.99 -27.13 -14.86
C VAL A 110 35.89 -27.86 -15.62
N VAL A 111 34.85 -27.14 -16.06
CA VAL A 111 33.77 -27.70 -16.88
C VAL A 111 34.30 -28.19 -18.22
N ASP A 112 35.15 -27.41 -18.89
CA ASP A 112 35.76 -27.77 -20.17
C ASP A 112 36.63 -29.04 -20.03
N LEU A 113 37.40 -29.15 -18.94
CA LEU A 113 38.20 -30.34 -18.64
C LEU A 113 37.32 -31.59 -18.45
N LEU A 114 36.21 -31.46 -17.72
CA LEU A 114 35.26 -32.56 -17.52
C LEU A 114 34.58 -32.98 -18.82
N GLN A 115 34.20 -32.03 -19.68
CA GLN A 115 33.64 -32.31 -21.00
C GLN A 115 34.65 -33.03 -21.92
N ARG A 116 35.90 -32.56 -21.97
CA ARG A 116 36.98 -33.23 -22.72
C ARG A 116 37.20 -34.67 -22.23
N ARG A 117 37.22 -34.90 -20.92
CA ARG A 117 37.31 -36.26 -20.34
C ARG A 117 36.14 -37.15 -20.74
N ARG A 118 34.91 -36.61 -20.77
CA ARG A 118 33.73 -37.36 -21.22
C ARG A 118 33.81 -37.73 -22.70
N GLN A 119 34.20 -36.79 -23.56
CA GLN A 119 34.38 -37.04 -25.00
C GLN A 119 35.47 -38.09 -25.26
N ALA A 120 36.60 -38.02 -24.56
CA ALA A 120 37.65 -39.04 -24.67
C ALA A 120 37.18 -40.45 -24.27
N ARG A 121 36.38 -40.56 -23.20
CA ARG A 121 35.77 -41.84 -22.79
C ARG A 121 34.74 -42.35 -23.80
N ALA A 122 33.91 -41.47 -24.36
CA ALA A 122 32.96 -41.83 -25.41
C ALA A 122 33.67 -42.30 -26.69
N GLY A 123 34.74 -41.61 -27.11
CA GLY A 123 35.57 -42.02 -28.24
C GLY A 123 36.27 -43.37 -28.01
N ALA A 124 36.78 -43.62 -26.81
CA ALA A 124 37.36 -44.92 -26.45
C ALA A 124 36.32 -46.06 -26.44
N ALA A 125 35.07 -45.77 -26.03
CA ALA A 125 33.97 -46.73 -26.11
C ALA A 125 33.55 -47.03 -27.56
N SER A 126 33.50 -46.01 -28.43
CA SER A 126 33.22 -46.21 -29.86
C SER A 126 34.36 -46.95 -30.57
N SER A 127 35.62 -46.72 -30.18
CA SER A 127 36.77 -47.48 -30.72
C SER A 127 36.74 -48.96 -30.30
N ARG A 128 36.27 -49.30 -29.09
CA ARG A 128 36.04 -50.70 -28.68
C ARG A 128 34.86 -51.36 -29.39
N ARG A 129 33.92 -50.57 -29.90
CA ARG A 129 32.75 -51.05 -30.67
C ARG A 129 33.06 -51.29 -32.15
N ALA A 130 34.16 -50.73 -32.67
CA ALA A 130 34.63 -50.96 -34.05
C ALA A 130 35.42 -52.28 -34.23
N SER A 131 35.84 -52.92 -33.13
CA SER A 131 36.53 -54.22 -33.13
C SER A 131 35.64 -55.40 -32.72
N GLY A 132 34.32 -55.19 -32.62
CA GLY A 132 33.35 -56.19 -32.17
C GLY A 132 32.14 -56.26 -33.11
N THR A 133 31.94 -57.46 -33.65
CA THR A 133 30.86 -57.93 -34.53
C THR A 133 29.44 -57.52 -34.11
N SER A 134 28.68 -57.01 -35.10
CA SER A 134 27.21 -57.14 -35.36
C SER A 134 26.16 -57.02 -34.22
N SER A 135 25.38 -55.92 -34.28
CA SER A 135 23.89 -55.74 -34.25
C SER A 135 22.98 -56.37 -33.15
N PRO A 136 21.73 -55.89 -32.92
CA PRO A 136 21.06 -54.63 -33.32
C PRO A 136 20.37 -53.84 -32.16
N ALA A 137 19.79 -52.72 -32.58
CA ALA A 137 18.89 -51.75 -31.97
C ALA A 137 18.04 -52.13 -30.75
N LEU A 138 18.10 -51.26 -29.72
CA LEU A 138 16.94 -50.89 -28.90
C LEU A 138 16.85 -49.35 -28.89
N SER A 139 15.99 -48.85 -29.78
CA SER A 139 15.50 -47.47 -29.76
C SER A 139 14.49 -47.34 -28.63
N SER A 140 14.92 -46.82 -27.49
CA SER A 140 14.02 -46.18 -26.53
C SER A 140 14.17 -44.66 -26.66
N SER A 141 13.54 -44.11 -27.70
CA SER A 141 13.14 -42.70 -27.69
C SER A 141 12.05 -42.52 -26.62
N GLY A 142 12.46 -42.52 -25.36
CA GLY A 142 11.68 -41.92 -24.29
C GLY A 142 11.65 -40.43 -24.58
N ARG A 143 10.57 -39.96 -25.21
CA ARG A 143 10.23 -38.54 -25.18
C ARG A 143 10.16 -38.15 -23.72
N ILE A 144 11.20 -37.46 -23.23
CA ILE A 144 11.13 -36.71 -21.99
C ILE A 144 10.08 -35.65 -22.29
N SER A 145 8.85 -35.95 -21.87
CA SER A 145 7.77 -34.99 -21.83
C SER A 145 8.30 -33.85 -20.97
N SER A 146 8.58 -32.72 -21.60
CA SER A 146 9.02 -31.50 -20.95
C SER A 146 7.89 -31.04 -20.04
N SER A 147 7.74 -31.68 -18.87
CA SER A 147 6.90 -31.22 -17.79
C SER A 147 7.43 -29.86 -17.40
N SER A 148 6.81 -28.83 -17.99
CA SER A 148 7.07 -27.44 -17.62
C SER A 148 6.79 -27.39 -16.13
N ILE A 149 7.83 -27.14 -15.32
CA ILE A 149 7.70 -27.03 -13.87
C ILE A 149 6.76 -25.86 -13.63
N ARG A 150 5.49 -26.14 -13.36
CA ARG A 150 4.47 -25.15 -13.02
C ARG A 150 4.29 -25.18 -11.51
N LEU A 151 4.41 -24.01 -10.90
CA LEU A 151 4.06 -23.83 -9.49
C LEU A 151 2.56 -24.04 -9.34
N ALA A 152 2.16 -24.78 -8.31
CA ALA A 152 0.74 -24.93 -7.98
C ALA A 152 0.14 -23.57 -7.57
N ALA A 153 -1.11 -23.31 -7.98
CA ALA A 153 -1.83 -22.14 -7.51
C ALA A 153 -2.24 -22.32 -6.03
N PRO A 154 -2.30 -21.23 -5.24
CA PRO A 154 -2.87 -21.29 -3.89
C PRO A 154 -4.33 -21.73 -3.91
N ALA A 155 -4.73 -22.59 -2.97
CA ALA A 155 -6.09 -23.07 -2.85
C ALA A 155 -6.83 -22.39 -1.67
N GLU A 156 -8.16 -22.50 -1.65
CA GLU A 156 -8.99 -22.11 -0.48
C GLU A 156 -8.79 -20.66 -0.02
N LEU A 157 -8.66 -19.72 -0.96
CA LEU A 157 -8.61 -18.30 -0.62
C LEU A 157 -9.93 -17.86 0.03
N ALA A 158 -9.84 -17.39 1.27
CA ALA A 158 -10.94 -16.82 2.03
C ALA A 158 -10.58 -15.38 2.47
N ALA A 159 -11.61 -14.54 2.58
CA ALA A 159 -11.46 -13.16 3.05
C ALA A 159 -12.60 -12.80 4.02
N THR A 160 -12.24 -12.20 5.15
CA THR A 160 -13.17 -11.79 6.20
C THR A 160 -12.95 -10.32 6.57
N ALA A 161 -13.98 -9.50 6.39
CA ALA A 161 -13.94 -8.10 6.79
C ALA A 161 -14.05 -7.94 8.31
N HIS A 162 -13.12 -7.18 8.87
CA HIS A 162 -13.04 -6.78 10.26
C HIS A 162 -13.43 -5.30 10.42
N PRO A 163 -13.85 -4.88 11.63
CA PRO A 163 -13.97 -3.47 11.98
C PRO A 163 -12.68 -2.71 11.69
N ASN A 164 -12.77 -1.41 11.46
CA ASN A 164 -11.64 -0.53 11.09
C ASN A 164 -11.12 -0.72 9.66
N ARG A 165 -11.96 -1.20 8.73
CA ARG A 165 -11.62 -1.31 7.29
C ARG A 165 -10.42 -2.21 7.01
N VAL A 166 -10.26 -3.26 7.81
CA VAL A 166 -9.23 -4.28 7.62
C VAL A 166 -9.89 -5.55 7.12
N ASN A 167 -9.37 -6.12 6.04
CA ASN A 167 -9.77 -7.43 5.55
C ASN A 167 -8.68 -8.44 5.90
N HIS A 168 -9.07 -9.52 6.57
CA HIS A 168 -8.17 -10.64 6.85
C HIS A 168 -8.31 -11.69 5.74
N LEU A 169 -7.20 -12.04 5.11
CA LEU A 169 -7.11 -13.06 4.08
C LEU A 169 -6.42 -14.30 4.64
N SER A 170 -6.87 -15.47 4.22
CA SER A 170 -6.22 -16.75 4.49
C SER A 170 -6.33 -17.64 3.26
N TRP A 171 -5.30 -18.43 2.99
CA TRP A 171 -5.30 -19.41 1.91
C TRP A 171 -4.56 -20.68 2.32
N ARG A 172 -4.73 -21.76 1.57
CA ARG A 172 -3.89 -22.95 1.69
C ARG A 172 -2.63 -22.74 0.84
N GLY A 173 -1.49 -22.72 1.52
CA GLY A 173 -0.18 -22.65 0.89
C GLY A 173 0.13 -23.92 0.07
N THR A 174 1.12 -23.81 -0.82
CA THR A 174 1.56 -24.94 -1.66
C THR A 174 2.50 -25.91 -0.92
N GLY A 175 2.95 -25.55 0.28
CA GLY A 175 3.90 -26.33 1.08
C GLY A 175 5.35 -26.28 0.56
N GLU A 176 5.63 -25.46 -0.45
CA GLU A 176 6.98 -25.29 -0.97
C GLU A 176 7.77 -24.25 -0.16
N PRO A 177 8.96 -24.61 0.38
CA PRO A 177 9.80 -23.66 1.10
C PRO A 177 10.37 -22.57 0.17
N GLY A 178 10.34 -21.32 0.62
CA GLY A 178 10.81 -20.16 -0.15
C GLY A 178 9.79 -19.65 -1.18
N ALA A 179 8.53 -20.06 -1.04
CA ALA A 179 7.43 -19.55 -1.85
C ALA A 179 7.03 -18.14 -1.39
N ARG A 180 6.89 -17.22 -2.35
CA ARG A 180 6.33 -15.88 -2.11
C ARG A 180 4.91 -15.82 -2.65
N TYR A 181 3.97 -15.33 -1.86
CA TYR A 181 2.58 -15.15 -2.27
C TYR A 181 2.36 -13.70 -2.68
N LEU A 182 2.04 -13.51 -3.96
CA LEU A 182 1.66 -12.23 -4.55
C LEU A 182 0.15 -12.04 -4.36
N ILE A 183 -0.22 -11.04 -3.58
CA ILE A 183 -1.60 -10.74 -3.23
C ILE A 183 -2.04 -9.53 -4.04
N GLU A 184 -3.07 -9.71 -4.86
CA GLU A 184 -3.64 -8.65 -5.67
C GLU A 184 -5.08 -8.37 -5.24
N ALA A 185 -5.44 -7.09 -5.24
CA ALA A 185 -6.78 -6.64 -4.91
C ALA A 185 -7.32 -5.66 -5.96
N SER A 186 -8.62 -5.75 -6.23
CA SER A 186 -9.39 -4.75 -6.96
C SER A 186 -10.42 -4.16 -6.00
N VAL A 187 -10.34 -2.86 -5.76
CA VAL A 187 -11.21 -2.14 -4.80
C VAL A 187 -12.32 -1.45 -5.58
N GLY A 188 -13.57 -1.75 -5.21
CA GLY A 188 -14.76 -1.15 -5.82
C GLY A 188 -14.93 0.32 -5.47
N LYS A 189 -16.02 0.91 -5.95
CA LYS A 189 -16.38 2.30 -5.67
C LYS A 189 -17.84 2.38 -5.22
N LEU A 190 -18.19 3.47 -4.57
CA LEU A 190 -19.59 3.85 -4.39
C LEU A 190 -20.03 4.70 -5.60
N TYR A 191 -21.15 4.34 -6.20
CA TYR A 191 -21.83 5.18 -7.18
C TYR A 191 -23.18 5.59 -6.61
N ARG A 192 -23.37 6.90 -6.39
CA ARG A 192 -24.59 7.47 -5.78
C ARG A 192 -24.98 6.78 -4.46
N GLY A 193 -23.99 6.42 -3.64
CA GLY A 193 -24.19 5.75 -2.35
C GLY A 193 -24.38 4.22 -2.43
N SER A 194 -24.44 3.63 -3.63
CA SER A 194 -24.56 2.19 -3.81
C SER A 194 -23.19 1.55 -4.14
N PRO A 195 -22.84 0.40 -3.54
CA PRO A 195 -21.64 -0.34 -3.89
C PRO A 195 -21.68 -0.84 -5.32
N VAL A 196 -20.65 -0.49 -6.10
CA VAL A 196 -20.41 -1.08 -7.42
C VAL A 196 -19.32 -2.15 -7.28
N PRO A 197 -19.55 -3.39 -7.77
CA PRO A 197 -18.53 -4.42 -7.75
C PRO A 197 -17.25 -3.98 -8.45
N PRO A 198 -16.07 -4.31 -7.91
CA PRO A 198 -14.79 -3.99 -8.54
C PRO A 198 -14.66 -4.63 -9.93
N GLU A 199 -14.11 -3.87 -10.89
CA GLU A 199 -13.82 -4.37 -12.23
C GLU A 199 -12.67 -5.40 -12.20
N SER A 200 -12.81 -6.47 -12.98
CA SER A 200 -11.84 -7.57 -13.06
C SER A 200 -10.48 -7.16 -13.67
N ALA A 201 -10.40 -6.02 -14.37
CA ALA A 201 -9.14 -5.48 -14.89
C ALA A 201 -8.40 -4.58 -13.88
N GLY A 202 -9.02 -4.26 -12.74
CA GLY A 202 -8.52 -3.27 -11.78
C GLY A 202 -7.55 -3.81 -10.72
N TYR A 203 -7.09 -5.06 -10.83
CA TYR A 203 -6.21 -5.66 -9.82
C TYR A 203 -4.87 -4.94 -9.71
N ARG A 204 -4.49 -4.62 -8.48
CA ARG A 204 -3.18 -4.07 -8.11
C ARG A 204 -2.53 -4.96 -7.08
N LEU A 205 -1.21 -5.09 -7.16
CA LEU A 205 -0.43 -5.77 -6.13
C LEU A 205 -0.54 -4.97 -4.82
N VAL A 206 -1.05 -5.61 -3.76
CA VAL A 206 -1.19 -4.99 -2.44
C VAL A 206 -0.15 -5.50 -1.46
N ALA A 207 0.33 -6.73 -1.63
CA ALA A 207 1.38 -7.29 -0.81
C ALA A 207 2.11 -8.45 -1.49
N THR A 208 3.33 -8.69 -1.02
CA THR A 208 4.08 -9.93 -1.24
C THR A 208 4.47 -10.46 0.13
N VAL A 209 3.97 -11.64 0.49
CA VAL A 209 4.29 -12.29 1.77
C VAL A 209 5.11 -13.56 1.51
N SER A 210 6.07 -13.86 2.38
CA SER A 210 6.95 -15.03 2.23
C SER A 210 6.61 -16.05 3.30
N ASP A 211 6.40 -17.30 2.90
CA ASP A 211 6.14 -18.44 3.80
C ASP A 211 4.89 -18.32 4.73
N GLU A 212 4.17 -17.20 4.65
CA GLU A 212 2.91 -16.97 5.36
C GLU A 212 1.70 -17.32 4.46
N THR A 213 0.64 -17.81 5.10
CA THR A 213 -0.63 -18.17 4.44
C THR A 213 -1.81 -17.30 4.88
N THR A 214 -1.50 -16.19 5.56
CA THR A 214 -2.45 -15.19 6.02
C THR A 214 -1.92 -13.79 5.71
N TYR A 215 -2.82 -12.82 5.57
CA TYR A 215 -2.46 -11.42 5.35
C TYR A 215 -3.58 -10.48 5.77
N GLN A 216 -3.21 -9.33 6.34
CA GLN A 216 -4.15 -8.26 6.69
C GLN A 216 -4.04 -7.11 5.70
N HIS A 217 -5.11 -6.85 4.96
CA HIS A 217 -5.18 -5.71 4.05
C HIS A 217 -5.97 -4.56 4.69
N ALA A 218 -5.28 -3.47 5.03
CA ALA A 218 -5.94 -2.22 5.40
C ALA A 218 -6.45 -1.52 4.12
N VAL A 219 -7.77 -1.58 3.88
CA VAL A 219 -8.40 -1.03 2.66
C VAL A 219 -8.48 0.52 2.69
N GLY A 220 -8.02 1.14 3.79
CA GLY A 220 -7.81 2.58 3.90
C GLY A 220 -9.07 3.42 3.72
N GLN A 221 -9.05 4.36 2.77
CA GLN A 221 -10.14 5.33 2.55
C GLN A 221 -11.43 4.74 1.97
N ALA A 222 -11.48 3.44 1.65
CA ALA A 222 -12.70 2.80 1.17
C ALA A 222 -13.86 2.98 2.17
N ALA A 223 -14.99 3.47 1.68
CA ALA A 223 -16.19 3.63 2.50
C ALA A 223 -16.76 2.25 2.91
N PRO A 224 -17.47 2.17 4.07
CA PRO A 224 -18.20 0.97 4.43
C PRO A 224 -19.15 0.51 3.32
N GLY A 225 -19.24 -0.80 3.12
CA GLY A 225 -20.05 -1.42 2.06
C GLY A 225 -19.37 -1.53 0.70
N VAL A 226 -18.20 -0.91 0.48
CA VAL A 226 -17.42 -1.10 -0.76
C VAL A 226 -16.93 -2.55 -0.86
N HIS A 227 -17.13 -3.19 -2.01
CA HIS A 227 -16.62 -4.52 -2.27
C HIS A 227 -15.14 -4.50 -2.68
N VAL A 228 -14.36 -5.42 -2.12
CA VAL A 228 -12.98 -5.68 -2.51
C VAL A 228 -12.87 -7.11 -2.98
N LYS A 229 -12.22 -7.29 -4.12
CA LYS A 229 -12.00 -8.60 -4.73
C LYS A 229 -10.52 -8.94 -4.69
N TYR A 230 -10.20 -10.15 -4.26
CA TYR A 230 -8.84 -10.60 -4.05
C TYR A 230 -8.51 -11.84 -4.88
N ARG A 231 -7.24 -11.95 -5.24
CA ARG A 231 -6.64 -13.16 -5.82
C ARG A 231 -5.19 -13.28 -5.37
N VAL A 232 -4.70 -14.51 -5.24
CA VAL A 232 -3.34 -14.79 -4.78
C VAL A 232 -2.66 -15.75 -5.77
N ARG A 233 -1.36 -15.58 -6.00
CA ARG A 233 -0.54 -16.54 -6.75
C ARG A 233 0.81 -16.72 -6.09
N VAL A 234 1.47 -17.84 -6.37
CA VAL A 234 2.83 -18.12 -5.89
C VAL A 234 3.85 -17.61 -6.91
N ALA A 235 4.95 -17.05 -6.41
CA ALA A 235 6.14 -16.71 -7.16
C ALA A 235 7.38 -17.32 -6.50
N ARG A 236 8.22 -17.97 -7.32
CA ARG A 236 9.49 -18.54 -6.90
C ARG A 236 10.51 -18.35 -8.01
N ASP A 237 11.65 -17.75 -7.68
CA ASP A 237 12.67 -17.37 -8.66
C ASP A 237 12.07 -16.55 -9.82
N SER A 238 12.05 -17.11 -11.03
CA SER A 238 11.46 -16.53 -12.24
C SER A 238 10.12 -17.14 -12.65
N LEU A 239 9.59 -18.07 -11.85
CA LEU A 239 8.32 -18.76 -12.09
C LEU A 239 7.19 -18.14 -11.28
N THR A 240 6.01 -18.07 -11.89
CA THR A 240 4.76 -17.71 -11.22
C THR A 240 3.70 -18.78 -11.48
N SER A 241 2.89 -19.09 -10.49
CA SER A 241 1.71 -19.94 -10.65
C SER A 241 0.57 -19.18 -11.34
N ASP A 242 -0.48 -19.93 -11.71
CA ASP A 242 -1.80 -19.37 -11.95
C ASP A 242 -2.37 -18.73 -10.66
N TYR A 243 -3.39 -17.90 -10.80
CA TYR A 243 -4.09 -17.30 -9.65
C TYR A 243 -5.02 -18.31 -8.98
N SER A 244 -5.23 -18.12 -7.67
CA SER A 244 -6.29 -18.75 -6.90
C SER A 244 -7.67 -18.36 -7.45
N ALA A 245 -8.72 -19.07 -7.02
CA ALA A 245 -10.07 -18.57 -7.14
C ALA A 245 -10.20 -17.19 -6.48
N GLU A 246 -11.00 -16.32 -7.08
CA GLU A 246 -11.21 -14.96 -6.61
C GLU A 246 -12.21 -14.95 -5.44
N VAL A 247 -11.94 -14.14 -4.42
CA VAL A 247 -12.86 -13.94 -3.29
C VAL A 247 -13.28 -12.48 -3.22
N THR A 248 -14.56 -12.21 -2.96
CA THR A 248 -15.10 -10.86 -2.80
C THR A 248 -15.58 -10.67 -1.37
N VAL A 249 -15.26 -9.53 -0.76
CA VAL A 249 -15.67 -9.18 0.59
C VAL A 249 -16.12 -7.71 0.64
N ALA A 250 -17.19 -7.42 1.37
CA ALA A 250 -17.63 -6.05 1.62
C ALA A 250 -16.87 -5.46 2.82
N CYS A 251 -16.29 -4.27 2.68
CA CYS A 251 -15.68 -3.55 3.78
C CYS A 251 -16.70 -3.22 4.87
N LYS A 252 -16.30 -3.40 6.13
CA LYS A 252 -17.06 -3.02 7.32
C LYS A 252 -16.57 -1.70 7.89
#